data_AF-A0A3M1B108-F1
#
_entry.id   AF-A0A3M1B108-F1
#
_cell.length_a   1.000
_cell.length_b   1.000
_cell.length_c   1.000
_cell.angle_alpha   90.00
_cell.angle_beta   90.00
_cell.angle_gamma   90.00
#
_symmetry.space_group_name_H-M   'P 1'
#
loop_
_entity.id
_entity.type
_entity.pdbx_description
1 polymer ?
#
loop_
_entity_poly.entity_id
_entity_poly.type
_entity_poly.pdbx_seq_one_letter_code
_entity_poly.pdbx_strand_id
1 'polypeptide(L)'
;MTKSYPLSFRFPILLLLLFSPPLAFGEEQGAWEEAETHFLLHEYDAAIPLYLQALDEVSDDAERIEIFKRLGICYTLEHDEKNASAVFREILKLDPAAAYDPLYASPEVITAFEVERMRWQREWEEAREGEPVEPDDGIPAMSAESEAASPDTPSIDSGIPSVSDLPTAGGGTSVSLGVRLLPFGIGHFAVGERRKGTFFLAGETLLFGTNIATYFARVSLRNGDGRYPEEDVGKAKALQTVQLATGVAALALLLWDVADGLSPPPLPSRSAAFFPRGVPVLSLGKDHVFLGWQTWRF
;
A
#
# COMPACT_ATOMS: atom_id res chain seq x y z
N MET A 1 -42.39 -27.87 -7.46
CA MET A 1 -42.48 -26.54 -6.82
C MET A 1 -41.18 -26.27 -6.10
N THR A 2 -40.19 -25.77 -6.83
CA THR A 2 -38.89 -25.37 -6.30
C THR A 2 -39.00 -23.95 -5.77
N LYS A 3 -38.81 -23.78 -4.45
CA LYS A 3 -38.67 -22.45 -3.84
C LYS A 3 -37.34 -21.86 -4.32
N SER A 4 -37.40 -21.10 -5.41
CA SER A 4 -36.33 -20.19 -5.81
C SER A 4 -36.20 -19.15 -4.70
N TYR A 5 -35.12 -19.20 -3.93
CA TYR A 5 -34.77 -18.08 -3.06
C TYR A 5 -34.39 -16.92 -3.97
N PRO A 6 -35.10 -15.77 -3.93
CA PRO A 6 -34.67 -14.61 -4.67
C PRO A 6 -33.32 -14.22 -4.09
N LEU A 7 -32.27 -14.30 -4.91
CA LEU A 7 -30.97 -13.73 -4.63
C LEU A 7 -31.23 -12.23 -4.48
N SER A 8 -31.50 -11.80 -3.24
CA SER A 8 -31.84 -10.42 -2.93
C SER A 8 -30.63 -9.58 -3.28
N PHE A 9 -30.75 -8.91 -4.41
CA PHE A 9 -29.81 -8.02 -5.08
C PHE A 9 -29.59 -6.77 -4.22
N ARG A 10 -29.00 -6.95 -3.03
CA ARG A 10 -28.56 -5.85 -2.14
C ARG A 10 -27.15 -5.35 -2.46
N PHE A 11 -26.60 -5.77 -3.60
CA PHE A 11 -25.29 -5.37 -4.09
C PHE A 11 -25.17 -3.93 -4.66
N PRO A 12 -26.21 -3.23 -5.15
CA PRO A 12 -25.97 -1.94 -5.79
C PRO A 12 -25.65 -0.81 -4.80
N ILE A 13 -25.98 -0.94 -3.51
CA ILE A 13 -25.74 0.11 -2.51
C ILE A 13 -24.26 0.14 -2.06
N LEU A 14 -23.58 -1.01 -2.00
CA LEU A 14 -22.17 -1.07 -1.64
C LEU A 14 -21.26 -0.58 -2.77
N LEU A 15 -21.66 -0.83 -4.03
CA LEU A 15 -20.94 -0.32 -5.21
C LEU A 15 -21.12 1.21 -5.38
N LEU A 16 -22.29 1.75 -5.00
CA LEU A 16 -22.55 3.20 -5.00
C LEU A 16 -21.80 3.94 -3.90
N LEU A 17 -21.51 3.30 -2.76
CA LEU A 17 -20.67 3.87 -1.70
C LEU A 17 -19.17 3.87 -2.05
N LEU A 18 -18.72 2.95 -2.92
CA LEU A 18 -17.36 2.95 -3.48
C LEU A 18 -17.19 3.97 -4.63
N PHE A 19 -18.30 4.39 -5.24
CA PHE A 19 -18.34 5.42 -6.30
C PHE A 19 -18.84 6.77 -5.81
N SER A 20 -19.15 6.93 -4.52
CA SER A 20 -19.09 8.25 -3.92
C SER A 20 -17.65 8.70 -4.16
N PRO A 21 -17.38 9.71 -5.02
CA PRO A 21 -16.09 10.38 -4.93
C PRO A 21 -15.94 10.67 -3.44
N PRO A 22 -14.81 10.32 -2.79
CA PRO A 22 -14.60 10.75 -1.42
C PRO A 22 -15.00 12.21 -1.47
N LEU A 23 -16.08 12.56 -0.76
CA LEU A 23 -16.52 13.93 -0.65
C LEU A 23 -15.23 14.59 -0.24
N ALA A 24 -14.63 15.33 -1.16
CA ALA A 24 -13.49 16.16 -0.90
C ALA A 24 -14.11 17.17 0.04
N PHE A 25 -14.17 16.79 1.31
CA PHE A 25 -14.20 17.70 2.41
C PHE A 25 -13.10 18.66 2.00
N GLY A 26 -13.51 19.88 1.64
CA GLY A 26 -12.59 20.99 1.64
C GLY A 26 -12.18 21.22 3.09
N GLU A 27 -11.48 20.24 3.68
CA GLU A 27 -10.37 20.56 4.54
C GLU A 27 -9.52 21.48 3.68
N GLU A 28 -9.44 22.72 4.14
CA GLU A 28 -8.49 23.71 3.69
C GLU A 28 -7.14 22.98 3.67
N GLN A 29 -6.70 22.58 2.48
CA GLN A 29 -5.45 21.83 2.32
C GLN A 29 -4.37 22.70 2.95
N GLY A 30 -3.66 22.17 3.93
CA GLY A 30 -2.63 22.93 4.63
C GLY A 30 -1.58 23.41 3.61
N ALA A 31 -0.90 24.51 3.90
CA ALA A 31 0.11 25.07 2.98
C ALA A 31 1.15 24.01 2.53
N TRP A 32 1.46 23.06 3.41
CA TRP A 32 2.28 21.88 3.13
C TRP A 32 1.77 21.00 1.98
N GLU A 33 0.48 20.66 1.99
CA GLU A 33 -0.11 19.73 1.01
C GLU A 33 -0.20 20.37 -0.38
N GLU A 34 -0.50 21.67 -0.42
CA GLU A 34 -0.46 22.44 -1.65
C GLU A 34 0.98 22.55 -2.17
N ALA A 35 1.96 22.83 -1.30
CA ALA A 35 3.37 22.86 -1.66
C ALA A 35 3.86 21.52 -2.23
N GLU A 36 3.51 20.39 -1.59
CA GLU A 36 3.90 19.06 -2.05
C GLU A 36 3.25 18.73 -3.41
N THR A 37 2.04 19.22 -3.66
CA THR A 37 1.39 19.09 -4.96
C THR A 37 2.20 19.79 -6.06
N HIS A 38 2.64 21.03 -5.83
CA HIS A 38 3.49 21.76 -6.77
C HIS A 38 4.87 21.11 -6.92
N PHE A 39 5.46 20.65 -5.83
CA PHE A 39 6.73 19.92 -5.82
C PHE A 39 6.69 18.66 -6.70
N LEU A 40 5.63 17.85 -6.56
CA LEU A 40 5.42 16.64 -7.36
C LEU A 40 5.16 16.92 -8.85
N LEU A 41 4.73 18.14 -9.18
CA LEU A 41 4.56 18.62 -10.56
C LEU A 41 5.83 19.26 -11.15
N HIS A 42 6.93 19.31 -10.38
CA HIS A 42 8.17 19.99 -10.75
C HIS A 42 8.02 21.52 -10.95
N GLU A 43 7.03 22.11 -10.28
CA GLU A 43 6.75 23.55 -10.21
C GLU A 43 7.39 24.12 -8.95
N TYR A 44 8.73 24.11 -8.90
CA TYR A 44 9.49 24.43 -7.69
C TYR A 44 9.36 25.89 -7.27
N ASP A 45 9.27 26.79 -8.24
CA ASP A 45 9.02 28.22 -8.04
C ASP A 45 7.69 28.50 -7.32
N ALA A 46 6.63 27.76 -7.67
CA ALA A 46 5.34 27.83 -7.00
C ALA A 46 5.33 27.13 -5.63
N ALA A 47 6.08 26.04 -5.47
CA ALA A 47 6.16 25.30 -4.21
C ALA A 47 6.89 26.06 -3.10
N ILE A 48 7.94 26.83 -3.44
CA ILE A 48 8.76 27.58 -2.48
C ILE A 48 7.94 28.47 -1.52
N PRO A 49 7.10 29.42 -1.99
CA PRO A 49 6.34 30.29 -1.08
C PRO A 49 5.38 29.52 -0.18
N LEU A 50 4.82 28.42 -0.66
CA LEU A 50 3.90 27.57 0.12
C LEU A 50 4.63 26.80 1.22
N TYR A 51 5.83 26.27 0.94
CA TYR A 51 6.66 25.67 1.99
C TYR A 51 7.13 26.69 3.03
N LEU A 52 7.41 27.93 2.62
CA LEU A 52 7.73 29.01 3.56
C LEU A 52 6.54 29.32 4.48
N GLN A 53 5.32 29.35 3.93
CA GLN A 53 4.11 29.48 4.75
C GLN A 53 3.92 28.28 5.68
N ALA A 54 4.15 27.06 5.20
CA ALA A 54 4.04 25.84 6.01
C ALA A 54 5.02 25.84 7.19
N LEU A 55 6.21 26.42 7.03
CA LEU A 55 7.18 26.58 8.13
C LEU A 55 6.66 27.47 9.27
N ASP A 56 5.78 28.43 8.98
CA ASP A 56 5.19 29.30 9.99
C ASP A 56 4.07 28.59 10.79
N GLU A 57 3.49 27.53 10.22
CA GLU A 57 2.41 26.75 10.82
C GLU A 57 2.92 25.61 11.71
N VAL A 58 4.14 25.12 11.44
CA VAL A 58 4.71 23.95 12.11
C VAL A 58 5.59 24.34 13.30
N SER A 59 5.34 23.71 14.46
CA SER A 59 6.16 23.88 15.67
C SER A 59 7.16 22.76 15.93
N ASP A 60 6.97 21.59 15.34
CA ASP A 60 7.82 20.43 15.58
C ASP A 60 9.10 20.48 14.73
N ASP A 61 10.25 20.21 15.34
CA ASP A 61 11.53 20.30 14.65
C ASP A 61 11.71 19.20 13.58
N ALA A 62 11.12 18.01 13.76
CA ALA A 62 11.22 16.95 12.76
C ALA A 62 10.43 17.30 11.50
N GLU A 63 9.21 17.81 11.65
CA GLU A 63 8.40 18.33 10.53
C GLU A 63 9.09 19.53 9.85
N ARG A 64 9.68 20.47 10.61
CA ARG A 64 10.45 21.58 10.04
C ARG A 64 11.66 21.11 9.23
N ILE A 65 12.38 20.09 9.71
CA ILE A 65 13.49 19.48 8.96
C ILE A 65 12.98 18.92 7.62
N GLU A 66 11.82 18.26 7.59
CA GLU A 66 11.25 17.74 6.35
C GLU A 66 10.89 18.86 5.36
N ILE A 67 10.28 19.95 5.85
CA ILE A 67 9.97 21.12 5.02
C ILE A 67 11.24 21.77 4.48
N PHE A 68 12.26 21.96 5.33
CA PHE A 68 13.55 22.47 4.87
C PHE A 68 14.22 21.54 3.86
N LYS A 69 14.06 20.21 3.99
CA LYS A 69 14.56 19.28 2.98
C LYS A 69 13.90 19.48 1.62
N ARG A 70 12.58 19.67 1.58
CA ARG A 70 11.84 19.98 0.34
C ARG A 70 12.26 21.34 -0.24
N LEU A 71 12.34 22.38 0.58
CA LEU A 71 12.81 23.71 0.15
C LEU A 71 14.23 23.68 -0.41
N GLY A 72 15.14 22.96 0.24
CA GLY A 72 16.51 22.80 -0.21
C GLY A 72 16.61 22.15 -1.58
N ILE A 73 15.76 21.13 -1.85
CA ILE A 73 15.62 20.55 -3.19
C ILE A 73 15.11 21.59 -4.18
N CYS A 74 14.02 22.31 -3.87
CA CYS A 74 13.45 23.34 -4.75
C CYS A 74 14.49 24.40 -5.13
N TYR A 75 15.16 25.02 -4.16
CA TYR A 75 16.15 26.06 -4.42
C TYR A 75 17.34 25.55 -5.23
N THR A 76 17.79 24.32 -4.98
CA THR A 76 18.90 23.75 -5.76
C THR A 76 18.50 23.55 -7.22
N LEU A 77 17.30 23.01 -7.47
CA LEU A 77 16.81 22.74 -8.83
C LEU A 77 16.42 24.01 -9.59
N GLU A 78 16.10 25.09 -8.89
CA GLU A 78 15.94 26.44 -9.46
C GLU A 78 17.26 27.22 -9.56
N HIS A 79 18.40 26.57 -9.26
CA HIS A 79 19.74 27.15 -9.29
C HIS A 79 19.93 28.39 -8.40
N ASP A 80 19.17 28.49 -7.30
CA ASP A 80 19.33 29.50 -6.27
C ASP A 80 20.24 28.99 -5.14
N GLU A 81 21.54 28.90 -5.46
CA GLU A 81 22.55 28.37 -4.55
C GLU A 81 22.58 29.09 -3.20
N LYS A 82 22.31 30.39 -3.20
CA LYS A 82 22.35 31.22 -1.99
C LYS A 82 21.27 30.81 -1.00
N ASN A 83 20.03 30.68 -1.47
CA ASN A 83 18.91 30.27 -0.61
C ASN A 83 19.00 28.78 -0.26
N ALA A 84 19.46 27.93 -1.18
CA ALA A 84 19.71 26.51 -0.88
C ALA A 84 20.71 26.33 0.27
N SER A 85 21.88 26.99 0.22
CA SER A 85 22.87 26.96 1.30
C SER A 85 22.31 27.46 2.63
N ALA A 86 21.49 28.51 2.63
CA ALA A 86 20.87 29.02 3.84
C ALA A 86 19.93 27.98 4.48
N VAL A 87 19.05 27.37 3.69
CA VAL A 87 18.13 26.33 4.15
C VAL A 87 18.89 25.09 4.66
N PHE A 88 19.94 24.66 3.95
CA PHE A 88 20.77 23.54 4.39
C PHE A 88 21.44 23.78 5.73
N ARG A 89 21.88 25.01 6.01
CA ARG A 89 22.42 25.38 7.33
C ARG A 89 21.36 25.29 8.42
N GLU A 90 20.11 25.65 8.15
CA GLU A 90 19.01 25.47 9.11
C GLU A 90 18.77 23.99 9.43
N ILE A 91 18.83 23.10 8.42
CA ILE A 91 18.76 21.64 8.65
C ILE A 91 19.89 21.19 9.59
N LEU A 92 21.13 21.60 9.32
CA LEU A 92 22.31 21.18 10.09
C LEU A 92 22.34 21.73 11.52
N LYS A 93 21.69 22.88 11.77
CA LYS A 93 21.52 23.41 13.13
C LYS A 93 20.57 22.55 13.96
N LEU A 94 19.49 22.05 13.34
CA LEU A 94 18.49 21.20 14.01
C LEU A 94 18.99 19.75 14.15
N ASP A 95 19.63 19.22 13.10
CA ASP A 95 20.19 17.87 13.06
C ASP A 95 21.55 17.87 12.31
N PRO A 96 22.67 17.91 13.04
CA PRO A 96 24.01 17.84 12.45
C PRO A 96 24.32 16.53 11.72
N ALA A 97 23.56 15.46 11.99
CA ALA A 97 23.72 14.16 11.35
C ALA A 97 22.78 13.98 10.14
N ALA A 98 21.98 15.00 9.81
CA ALA A 98 21.05 14.95 8.70
C ALA A 98 21.75 14.57 7.38
N ALA A 99 21.06 13.74 6.60
CA ALA A 99 21.46 13.34 5.26
C ALA A 99 20.24 13.29 4.33
N TYR A 100 20.50 13.42 3.03
CA TYR A 100 19.52 13.14 1.98
C TYR A 100 19.58 11.68 1.56
N ASP A 101 18.41 11.09 1.34
CA ASP A 101 18.29 9.74 0.79
C ASP A 101 18.47 9.77 -0.75
N PRO A 102 19.42 9.00 -1.32
CA PRO A 102 19.62 8.89 -2.77
C PRO A 102 18.39 8.45 -3.58
N LEU A 103 17.38 7.85 -2.95
CA LEU A 103 16.14 7.47 -3.61
C LEU A 103 15.21 8.66 -3.87
N TYR A 104 15.32 9.74 -3.09
CA TYR A 104 14.40 10.88 -3.13
C TYR A 104 15.05 12.20 -3.56
N ALA A 105 16.37 12.31 -3.48
CA ALA A 105 17.11 13.50 -3.90
C ALA A 105 18.00 13.19 -5.12
N SER A 106 18.10 14.16 -6.03
CA SER A 106 19.02 14.04 -7.16
C SER A 106 20.48 14.09 -6.67
N PRO A 107 21.45 13.52 -7.43
CA PRO A 107 22.87 13.62 -7.10
C PRO A 107 23.36 15.07 -6.94
N GLU A 108 22.75 16.01 -7.66
CA GLU A 108 23.05 17.44 -7.58
C GLU A 108 22.69 18.01 -6.19
N VAL A 109 21.48 17.73 -5.70
CA VAL A 109 21.03 18.17 -4.36
C VAL A 109 21.92 17.57 -3.27
N ILE A 110 22.21 16.27 -3.36
CA ILE A 110 23.06 15.58 -2.38
C ILE A 110 24.44 16.23 -2.34
N THR A 111 25.03 16.47 -3.50
CA THR A 111 26.36 17.11 -3.61
C THR A 111 26.33 18.52 -3.00
N ALA A 112 25.32 19.33 -3.32
CA ALA A 112 25.18 20.68 -2.77
C ALA A 112 25.06 20.67 -1.24
N PHE A 113 24.27 19.75 -0.68
CA PHE A 113 24.11 19.61 0.76
C PHE A 113 25.39 19.12 1.47
N GLU A 114 26.10 18.14 0.90
CA GLU A 114 27.38 17.64 1.44
C GLU A 114 28.47 18.74 1.43
N VAL A 115 28.54 19.54 0.37
CA VAL A 115 29.44 20.70 0.31
C VAL A 115 29.16 21.68 1.44
N GLU A 116 27.89 21.97 1.71
CA GLU A 116 27.53 22.90 2.77
C GLU A 116 27.76 22.31 4.18
N ARG A 117 27.55 21.00 4.36
CA ARG A 117 27.89 20.30 5.60
C ARG A 117 29.37 20.40 5.92
N MET A 118 30.25 20.16 4.95
CA MET A 118 31.70 20.29 5.14
C MET A 118 32.13 21.72 5.50
N ARG A 119 31.48 22.74 4.91
CA ARG A 119 31.75 24.14 5.26
C ARG A 119 31.30 24.46 6.69
N TRP A 120 30.09 24.04 7.04
CA TRP A 120 29.53 24.23 8.37
C TRP A 120 30.36 23.54 9.47
N GLN A 121 30.81 22.30 9.22
CA GLN A 121 31.69 21.57 10.14
C GLN A 121 33.02 22.30 10.39
N ARG A 122 33.65 22.81 9.32
CA ARG A 122 34.88 23.60 9.44
C ARG A 122 34.68 24.87 10.25
N GLU A 123 33.62 25.64 9.96
CA GLU A 123 33.28 26.86 10.69
C GLU A 123 33.05 26.57 12.19
N TRP A 124 32.41 25.45 12.51
CA TRP A 124 32.13 25.03 13.88
C TRP A 124 33.39 24.58 14.63
N GLU A 125 34.28 23.85 13.98
CA GLU A 125 35.59 23.46 14.53
C GLU A 125 36.48 24.69 14.80
N GLU A 126 36.57 25.62 13.84
CA GLU A 126 37.32 26.87 13.99
C GLU A 126 36.78 27.71 15.17
N ALA A 127 35.45 27.78 15.32
CA ALA A 127 34.83 28.47 16.46
C ALA A 127 35.17 27.81 17.80
N ARG A 128 35.27 26.47 17.84
CA ARG A 128 35.62 25.71 19.05
C ARG A 128 37.11 25.81 19.41
N GLU A 129 38.00 25.87 18.42
CA GLU A 129 39.45 26.03 18.63
C GLU A 129 39.84 27.46 19.02
N GLY A 130 39.03 28.46 18.63
CA GLY A 130 39.21 29.86 19.01
C GLY A 130 38.85 30.17 20.47
N GLU A 131 38.13 29.28 21.15
CA GLU A 131 37.87 29.37 22.58
C GLU A 131 39.12 28.89 23.34
N PRO A 132 39.84 29.76 24.07
CA PRO A 132 40.99 29.32 24.85
C PRO A 132 40.50 28.28 25.85
N VAL A 133 40.87 27.02 25.60
CA VAL A 133 40.65 25.91 26.52
C VAL A 133 41.30 26.32 27.83
N GLU A 134 40.50 26.77 28.81
CA GLU A 134 41.01 26.92 30.17
C GLU A 134 41.56 25.54 30.54
N PRO A 135 42.84 25.45 30.94
CA PRO A 135 43.44 24.19 31.31
C PRO A 135 42.62 23.59 32.45
N ASP A 136 41.84 22.57 32.12
CA ASP A 136 41.06 21.79 33.06
C ASP A 136 42.05 20.94 33.88
N ASP A 137 42.54 21.54 34.97
CA ASP A 137 43.52 20.96 35.90
C ASP A 137 42.97 19.73 36.70
N GLY A 138 41.85 19.14 36.27
CA GLY A 138 40.98 18.37 37.16
C GLY A 138 40.60 16.94 36.81
N ILE A 139 40.91 16.36 35.64
CA ILE A 139 40.36 15.03 35.29
C ILE A 139 41.41 13.91 35.31
N PRO A 140 41.31 12.94 36.25
CA PRO A 140 42.16 11.77 36.30
C PRO A 140 41.87 10.81 35.14
N ALA A 141 42.94 10.29 34.55
CA ALA A 141 42.92 9.28 33.50
C ALA A 141 42.03 8.08 33.89
N MET A 142 40.86 7.96 33.25
CA MET A 142 40.03 6.76 33.32
C MET A 142 40.50 5.76 32.27
N SER A 143 40.89 4.62 32.82
CA SER A 143 41.41 3.41 32.22
C SER A 143 40.55 2.85 31.09
N ALA A 144 41.23 2.32 30.08
CA ALA A 144 40.68 1.40 29.10
C ALA A 144 40.32 0.06 29.78
N GLU A 145 39.04 -0.28 29.80
CA GLU A 145 38.51 -1.61 30.16
C GLU A 145 37.28 -1.84 29.28
N SER A 146 37.42 -2.64 28.22
CA SER A 146 37.02 -4.06 28.16
C SER A 146 35.50 -4.26 28.19
N GLU A 147 34.90 -4.62 27.04
CA GLU A 147 34.11 -5.85 26.90
C GLU A 147 33.53 -5.99 25.49
N ALA A 148 34.12 -6.94 24.74
CA ALA A 148 33.53 -7.51 23.55
C ALA A 148 32.57 -8.64 23.99
N ALA A 149 31.27 -8.36 23.98
CA ALA A 149 30.23 -9.37 24.20
C ALA A 149 29.52 -9.66 22.86
N SER A 150 29.80 -10.84 22.31
CA SER A 150 29.08 -11.40 21.16
C SER A 150 27.64 -11.78 21.56
N PRO A 151 26.62 -11.43 20.76
CA PRO A 151 25.28 -11.98 20.95
C PRO A 151 25.16 -13.35 20.27
N ASP A 152 24.91 -14.37 21.11
CA ASP A 152 24.46 -15.70 20.69
C ASP A 152 23.16 -15.61 19.88
N THR A 153 23.13 -16.25 18.72
CA THR A 153 21.96 -16.33 17.86
C THR A 153 21.18 -17.61 18.20
N PRO A 154 19.90 -17.55 18.59
CA PRO A 154 19.11 -18.74 18.83
C PRO A 154 18.70 -19.40 17.50
N SER A 155 19.17 -20.63 17.30
CA SER A 155 18.74 -21.52 16.22
C SER A 155 17.26 -21.89 16.41
N ILE A 156 16.38 -21.30 15.61
CA ILE A 156 14.96 -21.68 15.56
C ILE A 156 14.85 -22.97 14.73
N ASP A 157 14.65 -24.08 15.42
CA ASP A 157 14.27 -25.38 14.85
C ASP A 157 12.82 -25.30 14.36
N SER A 158 12.65 -24.96 13.08
CA SER A 158 11.34 -24.93 12.42
C SER A 158 10.92 -26.36 12.07
N GLY A 159 10.38 -27.08 13.06
CA GLY A 159 9.64 -28.32 12.89
C GLY A 159 8.32 -28.08 12.15
N ILE A 160 8.41 -27.76 10.86
CA ILE A 160 7.24 -27.67 9.98
C ILE A 160 6.80 -29.12 9.67
N PRO A 161 5.57 -29.53 10.05
CA PRO A 161 5.05 -30.83 9.68
C PRO A 161 4.98 -30.92 8.15
N SER A 162 5.62 -31.97 7.60
CA SER A 162 5.57 -32.29 6.19
C SER A 162 4.12 -32.47 5.74
N VAL A 163 3.69 -31.67 4.76
CA VAL A 163 2.32 -31.62 4.19
C VAL A 163 1.96 -32.91 3.42
N SER A 164 2.78 -33.96 3.54
CA SER A 164 2.69 -35.19 2.73
C SER A 164 1.78 -36.25 3.34
N ASP A 165 1.28 -36.08 4.57
CA ASP A 165 0.62 -37.15 5.34
C ASP A 165 -0.91 -37.03 5.48
N LEU A 166 -1.59 -36.18 4.70
CA LEU A 166 -3.06 -36.13 4.72
C LEU A 166 -3.69 -37.23 3.85
N PRO A 167 -4.60 -38.07 4.39
CA PRO A 167 -5.24 -39.13 3.63
C PRO A 167 -6.17 -38.58 2.54
N THR A 168 -5.83 -38.91 1.29
CA THR A 168 -6.60 -38.64 0.08
C THR A 168 -7.89 -39.48 0.06
N ALA A 169 -8.96 -38.97 0.65
CA ALA A 169 -10.28 -39.59 0.58
C ALA A 169 -11.18 -38.86 -0.43
N GLY A 170 -11.35 -39.44 -1.61
CA GLY A 170 -12.57 -39.30 -2.42
C GLY A 170 -12.55 -38.30 -3.59
N GLY A 171 -11.97 -38.70 -4.73
CA GLY A 171 -12.59 -38.63 -6.07
C GLY A 171 -13.09 -37.30 -6.67
N GLY A 172 -12.85 -36.14 -6.05
CA GLY A 172 -13.07 -34.82 -6.67
C GLY A 172 -11.72 -34.20 -6.99
N THR A 173 -11.51 -33.71 -8.21
CA THR A 173 -10.28 -32.98 -8.59
C THR A 173 -10.09 -31.80 -7.64
N SER A 174 -9.20 -31.95 -6.67
CA SER A 174 -8.82 -30.88 -5.76
C SER A 174 -8.05 -29.84 -6.56
N VAL A 175 -8.71 -28.72 -6.85
CA VAL A 175 -8.04 -27.54 -7.39
C VAL A 175 -6.98 -27.13 -6.38
N SER A 176 -5.72 -27.07 -6.80
CA SER A 176 -4.61 -26.71 -5.92
C SER A 176 -4.83 -25.32 -5.32
N LEU A 177 -4.40 -25.14 -4.07
CA LEU A 177 -4.50 -23.85 -3.37
C LEU A 177 -3.88 -22.72 -4.20
N GLY A 178 -2.75 -22.97 -4.86
CA GLY A 178 -2.07 -22.00 -5.72
C GLY A 178 -2.93 -21.50 -6.88
N VAL A 179 -3.76 -22.35 -7.48
CA VAL A 179 -4.68 -21.92 -8.56
C VAL A 179 -5.83 -21.07 -8.01
N ARG A 180 -6.25 -21.30 -6.76
CA ARG A 180 -7.29 -20.48 -6.10
C ARG A 180 -6.83 -19.08 -5.73
N LEU A 181 -5.52 -18.89 -5.57
CA LEU A 181 -4.89 -17.60 -5.25
C LEU A 181 -4.56 -16.76 -6.49
N LEU A 182 -4.82 -17.28 -7.69
CA LEU A 182 -4.59 -16.52 -8.91
C LEU A 182 -5.65 -15.42 -9.07
N PRO A 183 -5.23 -14.17 -9.38
CA PRO A 183 -6.14 -13.06 -9.60
C PRO A 183 -6.98 -13.25 -10.86
N PHE A 184 -7.80 -12.25 -11.20
CA PHE A 184 -8.68 -12.23 -12.36
C PHE A 184 -9.75 -13.31 -12.33
N GLY A 185 -10.17 -13.75 -11.13
CA GLY A 185 -11.21 -14.76 -10.95
C GLY A 185 -10.83 -16.15 -11.47
N ILE A 186 -9.56 -16.41 -11.78
CA ILE A 186 -9.07 -17.70 -12.28
C ILE A 186 -9.40 -18.81 -11.27
N GLY A 187 -9.22 -18.52 -9.98
CA GLY A 187 -9.59 -19.44 -8.89
C GLY A 187 -11.05 -19.86 -8.93
N HIS A 188 -11.96 -18.90 -9.12
CA HIS A 188 -13.40 -19.16 -9.22
C HIS A 188 -13.77 -19.98 -10.46
N PHE A 189 -13.11 -19.75 -11.60
CA PHE A 189 -13.33 -20.59 -12.78
C PHE A 189 -12.90 -22.03 -12.57
N ALA A 190 -11.78 -22.25 -11.88
CA ALA A 190 -11.28 -23.59 -11.56
C ALA A 190 -12.23 -24.37 -10.64
N VAL A 191 -12.94 -23.68 -9.74
CA VAL A 191 -13.97 -24.27 -8.85
C VAL A 191 -15.34 -24.38 -9.53
N GLY A 192 -15.49 -23.88 -10.77
CA GLY A 192 -16.74 -23.92 -11.53
C GLY A 192 -17.72 -22.77 -11.25
N GLU A 193 -17.32 -21.79 -10.44
CA GLU A 193 -18.13 -20.61 -10.08
C GLU A 193 -18.05 -19.52 -11.17
N ARG A 194 -18.51 -19.84 -12.39
CA ARG A 194 -18.37 -18.98 -13.59
C ARG A 194 -18.86 -17.55 -13.41
N ARG A 195 -19.92 -17.33 -12.62
CA ARG A 195 -20.49 -16.00 -12.40
C ARG A 195 -19.53 -15.10 -11.61
N LYS A 196 -18.93 -15.62 -10.54
CA LYS A 196 -17.95 -14.88 -9.75
C LYS A 196 -16.66 -14.65 -10.52
N GLY A 197 -16.16 -15.71 -11.18
CA GLY A 197 -14.95 -15.60 -12.02
C GLY A 197 -15.10 -14.52 -13.10
N THR A 198 -16.27 -14.45 -13.75
CA THR A 198 -16.53 -13.40 -14.76
C THR A 198 -16.58 -12.00 -14.14
N PHE A 199 -17.16 -11.86 -12.95
CA PHE A 199 -17.23 -10.58 -12.25
C PHE A 199 -15.84 -10.05 -11.90
N PHE A 200 -14.98 -10.86 -11.29
CA PHE A 200 -13.62 -10.45 -10.93
C PHE A 200 -12.76 -10.20 -12.17
N LEU A 201 -12.78 -11.11 -13.16
CA LEU A 201 -12.07 -10.92 -14.42
C LEU A 201 -12.43 -9.58 -15.08
N ALA A 202 -13.72 -9.29 -15.24
CA ALA A 202 -14.17 -8.07 -15.90
C ALA A 202 -13.86 -6.82 -15.08
N GLY A 203 -14.09 -6.87 -13.76
CA GLY A 203 -13.85 -5.75 -12.86
C GLY A 203 -12.38 -5.37 -12.78
N GLU A 204 -11.51 -6.35 -12.53
CA GLU A 204 -10.06 -6.13 -12.45
C GLU A 204 -9.48 -5.69 -13.78
N THR A 205 -9.87 -6.33 -14.90
CA THR A 205 -9.41 -5.91 -16.23
C THR A 205 -9.80 -4.47 -16.53
N LEU A 206 -11.03 -4.06 -16.19
CA LEU A 206 -11.49 -2.69 -16.40
C LEU A 206 -10.71 -1.70 -15.53
N LEU A 207 -10.51 -2.00 -14.25
CA LEU A 207 -9.82 -1.11 -13.32
C LEU A 207 -8.33 -0.97 -13.66
N PHE A 208 -7.62 -2.09 -13.86
CA PHE A 208 -6.21 -2.05 -14.30
C PHE A 208 -6.06 -1.41 -15.68
N GLY A 209 -6.94 -1.74 -16.63
CA GLY A 209 -6.95 -1.13 -17.95
C GLY A 209 -7.15 0.38 -17.89
N THR A 210 -8.07 0.84 -17.05
CA THR A 210 -8.31 2.28 -16.84
C THR A 210 -7.11 2.94 -16.17
N ASN A 211 -6.51 2.32 -15.14
CA ASN A 211 -5.33 2.84 -14.46
C ASN A 211 -4.15 3.03 -15.44
N ILE A 212 -3.86 2.02 -16.26
CA ILE A 212 -2.80 2.07 -17.29
C ILE A 212 -3.12 3.10 -18.37
N ALA A 213 -4.35 3.12 -18.89
CA ALA A 213 -4.75 4.09 -19.91
C ALA A 213 -4.65 5.53 -19.41
N THR A 214 -5.05 5.77 -18.16
CA THR A 214 -5.00 7.09 -17.53
C THR A 214 -3.55 7.54 -17.30
N TYR A 215 -2.66 6.62 -16.94
CA TYR A 215 -1.22 6.90 -16.86
C TYR A 215 -0.66 7.38 -18.21
N PHE A 216 -0.93 6.65 -19.29
CA PHE A 216 -0.45 7.05 -20.63
C PHE A 216 -1.09 8.35 -21.12
N ALA A 217 -2.39 8.54 -20.87
CA ALA A 217 -3.06 9.80 -21.18
C ALA A 217 -2.39 10.97 -20.44
N ARG A 218 -2.10 10.81 -19.15
CA ARG A 218 -1.39 11.81 -18.35
C ARG A 218 0.01 12.07 -18.89
N VAL A 219 0.80 11.03 -19.16
CA VAL A 219 2.16 11.18 -19.71
C VAL A 219 2.14 11.88 -21.07
N SER A 220 1.12 11.64 -21.91
CA SER A 220 0.98 12.30 -23.22
C SER A 220 0.69 13.80 -23.16
N LEU A 221 0.27 14.33 -22.00
CA LEU A 221 0.10 15.76 -21.78
C LEU A 221 1.42 16.48 -21.47
N ARG A 222 2.54 15.76 -21.32
CA ARG A 222 3.83 16.39 -21.05
C ARG A 222 4.43 16.96 -22.33
N ASN A 223 5.03 18.13 -22.22
CA ASN A 223 5.85 18.73 -23.27
C ASN A 223 7.20 18.00 -23.39
N GLY A 224 7.98 18.35 -24.42
CA GLY A 224 9.31 17.78 -24.65
C GLY A 224 10.34 18.06 -23.54
N ASP A 225 10.06 19.02 -22.66
CA ASP A 225 10.81 19.36 -21.46
C ASP A 225 10.44 18.50 -20.23
N GLY A 226 9.42 17.63 -20.35
CA GLY A 226 8.92 16.79 -19.27
C GLY A 226 7.93 17.46 -18.32
N ARG A 227 7.63 18.75 -18.49
CA ARG A 227 6.65 19.50 -17.70
C ARG A 227 5.27 19.48 -18.36
N TYR A 228 4.23 19.77 -17.58
CA TYR A 228 2.87 19.96 -18.12
C TYR A 228 2.69 21.42 -18.55
N PRO A 229 2.06 21.69 -19.71
CA PRO A 229 1.60 23.04 -20.05
C PRO A 229 0.64 23.56 -18.98
N GLU A 230 0.70 24.86 -18.64
CA GLU A 230 -0.18 25.48 -17.64
C GLU A 230 -1.67 25.21 -17.92
N GLU A 231 -2.07 25.23 -19.19
CA GLU A 231 -3.44 24.96 -19.63
C GLU A 231 -3.91 23.51 -19.41
N ASP A 232 -2.97 22.58 -19.24
CA ASP A 232 -3.24 21.14 -19.08
C ASP A 232 -2.97 20.62 -17.67
N VAL A 233 -2.39 21.42 -16.77
CA VAL A 233 -2.16 21.04 -15.35
C VAL A 233 -3.44 20.53 -14.69
N GLY A 234 -4.57 21.22 -14.88
CA GLY A 234 -5.86 20.80 -14.34
C GLY A 234 -6.31 19.42 -14.86
N LYS A 235 -6.08 19.13 -16.14
CA LYS A 235 -6.38 17.81 -16.72
C LYS A 235 -5.42 16.74 -16.21
N ALA A 236 -4.13 17.06 -16.10
CA ALA A 236 -3.12 16.15 -15.57
C ALA A 236 -3.43 15.75 -14.11
N LYS A 237 -3.84 16.71 -13.27
CA LYS A 237 -4.32 16.47 -11.90
C LYS A 237 -5.55 15.56 -11.89
N ALA A 238 -6.56 15.85 -12.71
CA ALA A 238 -7.76 15.00 -12.80
C ALA A 238 -7.44 13.56 -13.23
N LEU A 239 -6.57 13.38 -14.24
CA LEU A 239 -6.10 12.07 -14.67
C LEU A 239 -5.32 11.37 -13.55
N GLN A 240 -4.46 12.08 -12.82
CA GLN A 240 -3.76 11.49 -11.67
C GLN A 240 -4.73 11.00 -10.59
N THR A 241 -5.78 11.77 -10.28
CA THR A 241 -6.82 11.35 -9.34
C THR A 241 -7.53 10.09 -9.81
N VAL A 242 -7.93 10.03 -11.09
CA VAL A 242 -8.58 8.84 -11.67
C VAL A 242 -7.65 7.63 -11.67
N GLN A 243 -6.38 7.83 -12.00
CA GLN A 243 -5.35 6.79 -11.95
C GLN A 243 -5.23 6.25 -10.52
N LEU A 244 -5.04 7.11 -9.52
CA LEU A 244 -4.90 6.69 -8.13
C LEU A 244 -6.14 5.94 -7.64
N ALA A 245 -7.34 6.51 -7.86
CA ALA A 245 -8.60 5.90 -7.45
C ALA A 245 -8.82 4.51 -8.07
N THR A 246 -8.59 4.38 -9.38
CA THR A 246 -8.74 3.08 -10.06
C THR A 246 -7.67 2.07 -9.64
N GLY A 247 -6.46 2.51 -9.30
CA GLY A 247 -5.39 1.65 -8.78
C GLY A 247 -5.73 1.08 -7.40
N VAL A 248 -6.20 1.93 -6.49
CA VAL A 248 -6.65 1.51 -5.15
C VAL A 248 -7.85 0.57 -5.25
N ALA A 249 -8.82 0.89 -6.11
CA ALA A 249 -9.98 0.03 -6.33
C ALA A 249 -9.58 -1.33 -6.94
N ALA A 250 -8.63 -1.37 -7.88
CA ALA A 250 -8.13 -2.61 -8.46
C ALA A 250 -7.47 -3.50 -7.40
N LEU A 251 -6.63 -2.92 -6.55
CA LEU A 251 -5.96 -3.64 -5.47
C LEU A 251 -6.96 -4.19 -4.45
N ALA A 252 -7.94 -3.38 -4.05
CA ALA A 252 -8.99 -3.81 -3.14
C ALA A 252 -9.82 -4.96 -3.72
N LEU A 253 -10.16 -4.90 -5.01
CA LEU A 253 -10.89 -5.96 -5.70
C LEU A 253 -10.07 -7.25 -5.80
N LEU A 254 -8.76 -7.14 -6.07
CA LEU A 254 -7.84 -8.28 -6.12
C LEU A 254 -7.70 -8.97 -4.76
N LEU A 255 -7.55 -8.19 -3.68
CA LEU A 255 -7.51 -8.74 -2.32
C LEU A 255 -8.83 -9.43 -1.96
N TRP A 256 -9.96 -8.86 -2.41
CA TRP A 256 -11.26 -9.47 -2.23
C TRP A 256 -11.38 -10.79 -3.01
N ASP A 257 -10.99 -10.84 -4.29
CA ASP A 257 -11.01 -12.07 -5.13
C ASP A 257 -10.24 -13.20 -4.43
N VAL A 258 -9.04 -12.90 -3.93
CA VAL A 258 -8.21 -13.85 -3.17
C VAL A 258 -8.90 -14.32 -1.88
N ALA A 259 -9.49 -13.39 -1.12
CA ALA A 259 -10.18 -13.74 0.14
C ALA A 259 -11.46 -14.57 -0.09
N ASP A 260 -12.25 -14.28 -1.14
CA ASP A 260 -13.43 -15.07 -1.51
C ASP A 260 -13.03 -16.45 -2.04
N GLY A 261 -11.94 -16.54 -2.82
CA GLY A 261 -11.37 -17.81 -3.31
C GLY A 261 -10.87 -18.74 -2.20
N LEU A 262 -10.47 -18.19 -1.06
CA LEU A 262 -10.08 -18.94 0.15
C LEU A 262 -11.28 -19.40 0.98
N SER A 263 -12.46 -18.83 0.78
CA SER A 263 -13.64 -19.20 1.55
C SER A 263 -14.04 -20.66 1.28
N PRO A 264 -14.37 -21.44 2.33
CA PRO A 264 -14.76 -22.82 2.15
C PRO A 264 -16.02 -22.91 1.28
N PRO A 265 -16.11 -23.90 0.37
CA PRO A 265 -17.29 -24.06 -0.45
C PRO A 265 -18.51 -24.24 0.47
N PRO A 266 -19.67 -23.66 0.12
CA PRO A 266 -20.88 -23.86 0.90
C PRO A 266 -21.11 -25.35 1.05
N LEU A 267 -21.29 -25.82 2.29
CA LEU A 267 -21.58 -27.22 2.55
C LEU A 267 -22.71 -27.62 1.60
N PRO A 268 -22.56 -28.74 0.86
CA PRO A 268 -23.55 -29.16 -0.09
C PRO A 268 -24.88 -29.13 0.64
N SER A 269 -25.77 -28.21 0.24
CA SER A 269 -27.10 -28.15 0.83
C SER A 269 -27.58 -29.58 0.76
N ARG A 270 -27.92 -30.15 1.92
CA ARG A 270 -28.31 -31.55 2.08
C ARG A 270 -29.59 -31.70 1.28
N SER A 271 -29.44 -31.74 -0.04
CA SER A 271 -30.47 -31.81 -1.04
C SER A 271 -31.10 -33.12 -0.68
N ALA A 272 -32.26 -33.00 -0.03
CA ALA A 272 -32.94 -34.05 0.70
C ALA A 272 -32.62 -35.33 -0.03
N ALA A 273 -31.77 -36.18 0.60
CA ALA A 273 -31.22 -37.37 -0.02
C ALA A 273 -32.33 -37.90 -0.89
N PHE A 274 -32.10 -37.92 -2.21
CA PHE A 274 -33.11 -38.35 -3.16
C PHE A 274 -33.30 -39.83 -2.84
N PHE A 275 -34.08 -40.09 -1.78
CA PHE A 275 -34.52 -41.39 -1.37
C PHE A 275 -35.25 -41.81 -2.62
N PRO A 276 -34.73 -42.82 -3.35
CA PRO A 276 -35.42 -43.29 -4.53
C PRO A 276 -36.84 -43.59 -4.04
N ARG A 277 -37.83 -42.89 -4.59
CA ARG A 277 -39.22 -43.19 -4.30
C ARG A 277 -39.40 -44.66 -4.65
N GLY A 278 -39.50 -45.52 -3.63
CA GLY A 278 -39.74 -46.95 -3.81
C GLY A 278 -38.59 -47.91 -3.51
N VAL A 279 -37.60 -47.58 -2.67
CA VAL A 279 -36.81 -48.68 -2.05
C VAL A 279 -37.69 -49.34 -0.98
N PRO A 280 -38.15 -50.59 -1.16
CA PRO A 280 -38.88 -51.28 -0.11
C PRO A 280 -37.96 -51.46 1.09
N VAL A 281 -38.35 -50.90 2.24
CA VAL A 281 -37.63 -51.14 3.49
C VAL A 281 -38.07 -52.51 4.00
N LEU A 282 -37.23 -53.52 3.81
CA LEU A 282 -37.38 -54.82 4.45
C LEU A 282 -37.06 -54.67 5.93
N SER A 283 -38.09 -54.55 6.76
CA SER A 283 -37.95 -54.66 8.21
C SER A 283 -37.99 -56.14 8.58
N LEU A 284 -36.85 -56.71 8.98
CA LEU A 284 -36.78 -58.05 9.56
C LEU A 284 -37.20 -57.97 11.03
N GLY A 285 -38.47 -58.24 11.30
CA GLY A 285 -38.92 -58.60 12.65
C GLY A 285 -38.50 -60.04 12.96
N LYS A 286 -38.19 -60.31 14.23
CA LYS A 286 -37.57 -61.58 14.67
C LYS A 286 -38.35 -62.84 14.26
N ASP A 287 -39.65 -62.72 14.00
CA ASP A 287 -40.53 -63.85 13.65
C ASP A 287 -41.41 -63.63 12.40
N HIS A 288 -41.42 -62.45 11.76
CA HIS A 288 -42.24 -62.18 10.57
C HIS A 288 -41.61 -61.13 9.62
N VAL A 289 -41.72 -61.36 8.30
CA VAL A 289 -41.33 -60.41 7.24
C VAL A 289 -42.55 -59.61 6.81
N PHE A 290 -42.56 -58.29 7.02
CA PHE A 290 -43.61 -57.40 6.54
C PHE A 290 -43.12 -56.60 5.32
N LEU A 291 -43.81 -56.74 4.18
CA LEU A 291 -43.69 -55.82 3.04
C LEU A 291 -44.71 -54.68 3.23
N GLY A 292 -44.26 -53.56 3.80
CA GLY A 292 -45.10 -52.38 4.01
C GLY A 292 -44.68 -51.21 3.11
N TRP A 293 -45.62 -50.62 2.38
CA TRP A 293 -45.41 -49.36 1.69
C TRP A 293 -45.67 -48.21 2.67
N GLN A 294 -44.61 -47.60 3.23
CA GLN A 294 -44.75 -46.41 4.06
C GLN A 294 -45.12 -45.20 3.21
N THR A 295 -46.41 -44.87 3.16
CA THR A 295 -46.88 -43.59 2.62
C THR A 295 -46.71 -42.52 3.70
N TRP A 296 -45.68 -41.68 3.59
CA TRP A 296 -45.55 -40.50 4.42
C TRP A 296 -46.61 -39.47 3.99
N ARG A 297 -47.58 -39.18 4.86
CA ARG A 297 -48.43 -37.99 4.74
C ARG A 297 -47.65 -36.80 5.30
N PHE A 298 -47.47 -35.78 4.46
CA PHE A 298 -46.97 -34.46 4.83
C PHE A 298 -48.07 -33.66 5.53
#